data_AF-A0A416R496-F1
#
_entry.id   AF-A0A416R496-F1
#
_cell.length_a   1.000
_cell.length_b   1.000
_cell.length_c   1.000
_cell.angle_alpha   90.00
_cell.angle_beta   90.00
_cell.angle_gamma   90.00
#
_symmetry.space_group_name_H-M   'P 1'
#
loop_
_entity.id
_entity.type
_entity.pdbx_description
1 polymer ?
#
loop_
_entity_poly.entity_id
_entity_poly.type
_entity_poly.pdbx_seq_one_letter_code
_entity_poly.pdbx_strand_id
1 'polypeptide(L)'
;MPDFLPALGALTLGGSVVVLVLSLVSRSTRSRYGARWRCWAWLLLCLRLAIPLPLLPQGAQEAKAPIQLTVPSDPIIFQGRPARPNPGVSSSSSGDLSVPAGSNQTEQSPSTSVSSPGQDQTTSSDTSAQPPAASGFSLSLSQVVTAVWLAGAAATLIWAFVSHLRFLLYLRRWASPVTNPATVQLFNELGNQLHLDRRPRLMTCQGLRVPMLAGLIRPVLLLPEYVPSDSALRYSMLHELTHFRRKDIGLKTLALLANALHWFNPLMWYMTRLVERDTELACDEAALRTLPAQEHRAYGQTILDAVAQLKGTCSTPS
;
A
#
# COMPACT_ATOMS: atom_id res chain seq x y z
N MET A 1 3.62 5.96 -18.55
CA MET A 1 3.68 6.01 -17.07
C MET A 1 3.68 7.43 -16.45
N PRO A 2 3.69 8.58 -17.15
CA PRO A 2 3.72 9.89 -16.46
C PRO A 2 2.41 10.23 -15.73
N ASP A 3 1.28 9.66 -16.16
CA ASP A 3 -0.05 10.02 -15.64
C ASP A 3 -0.48 9.23 -14.39
N PHE A 4 0.29 8.23 -13.97
CA PHE A 4 -0.09 7.35 -12.84
C PHE A 4 0.02 8.04 -11.48
N LEU A 5 1.09 8.81 -11.26
CA LEU A 5 1.32 9.54 -10.01
C LEU A 5 0.29 10.63 -9.72
N PRO A 6 -0.10 11.51 -10.68
CA PRO A 6 -1.17 12.48 -10.44
C PRO A 6 -2.53 11.79 -10.25
N ALA A 7 -2.80 10.70 -10.97
CA ALA A 7 -4.03 9.93 -10.76
C ALA A 7 -4.10 9.31 -9.36
N LEU A 8 -3.00 8.73 -8.86
CA LEU A 8 -2.89 8.20 -7.49
C LEU A 8 -3.06 9.30 -6.44
N GLY A 9 -2.50 10.48 -6.69
CA GLY A 9 -2.67 11.70 -5.88
C GLY A 9 -4.13 12.16 -5.80
N ALA A 10 -4.82 12.22 -6.94
CA ALA A 10 -6.23 12.58 -6.99
C ALA A 10 -7.12 11.54 -6.27
N LEU A 11 -6.82 10.24 -6.43
CA LEU A 11 -7.50 9.16 -5.73
C LEU A 11 -7.31 9.21 -4.21
N THR A 12 -6.09 9.47 -3.73
CA THR A 12 -5.81 9.54 -2.29
C THR A 12 -6.46 10.78 -1.65
N LEU A 13 -6.47 11.92 -2.34
CA LEU A 13 -7.14 13.14 -1.88
C LEU A 13 -8.65 12.97 -1.84
N GLY A 14 -9.25 12.47 -2.93
CA GLY A 14 -10.69 12.18 -2.98
C GLY A 14 -11.11 11.15 -1.92
N GLY A 15 -10.35 10.07 -1.79
CA GLY A 15 -10.57 9.05 -0.76
C GLY A 15 -10.51 9.62 0.65
N SER A 16 -9.52 10.49 0.93
CA SER A 16 -9.37 11.16 2.23
C SER A 16 -10.58 12.04 2.58
N VAL A 17 -11.09 12.81 1.61
CA VAL A 17 -12.30 13.62 1.80
C VAL A 17 -13.50 12.73 2.11
N VAL A 18 -13.68 11.62 1.38
CA VAL A 18 -14.77 10.68 1.65
C VAL A 18 -14.63 10.04 3.03
N VAL A 19 -13.41 9.65 3.46
CA VAL A 19 -13.17 9.12 4.82
C VAL A 19 -13.59 10.16 5.87
N LEU A 20 -13.20 11.43 5.71
CA LEU A 20 -13.56 12.49 6.64
C LEU A 20 -15.08 12.73 6.68
N VAL A 21 -15.73 12.82 5.52
CA VAL A 21 -17.18 12.98 5.43
C VAL A 21 -17.90 11.80 6.09
N LEU A 22 -17.51 10.56 5.80
CA LEU A 22 -18.08 9.37 6.43
C LEU A 22 -17.84 9.36 7.95
N SER A 23 -16.67 9.81 8.41
CA SER A 23 -16.38 9.93 9.85
C SER A 23 -17.27 10.97 10.54
N LEU A 24 -17.56 12.09 9.88
CA LEU A 24 -18.39 13.16 10.41
C LEU A 24 -19.87 12.76 10.42
N VAL A 25 -20.34 12.20 9.31
CA VAL A 25 -21.71 11.66 9.18
C VAL A 25 -21.91 10.56 10.20
N SER A 26 -20.99 9.60 10.32
CA SER A 26 -21.10 8.50 11.29
C SER A 26 -21.12 8.97 12.75
N ARG A 27 -20.43 10.07 13.08
CA ARG A 27 -20.53 10.71 14.39
C ARG A 27 -21.93 11.29 14.62
N SER A 28 -22.53 11.90 13.61
CA SER A 28 -23.87 12.52 13.69
C SER A 28 -25.02 11.51 13.64
N THR A 29 -24.87 10.39 12.94
CA THR A 29 -25.95 9.41 12.71
C THR A 29 -25.98 8.26 13.72
N ARG A 30 -25.16 8.30 14.78
CA ARG A 30 -25.07 7.22 15.80
C ARG A 30 -26.40 6.79 16.39
N SER A 31 -27.42 7.64 16.37
CA SER A 31 -28.72 7.40 17.00
C SER A 31 -29.83 6.94 16.04
N ARG A 32 -29.67 7.03 14.71
CA ARG A 32 -30.81 6.98 13.77
C ARG A 32 -30.69 5.95 12.64
N TYR A 33 -29.48 5.52 12.26
CA TYR A 33 -29.29 4.66 11.09
C TYR A 33 -28.48 3.39 11.41
N GLY A 34 -28.97 2.24 10.93
CA GLY A 34 -28.38 0.93 11.18
C GLY A 34 -26.95 0.81 10.66
N ALA A 35 -26.08 0.11 11.39
CA ALA A 35 -24.66 -0.03 11.09
C ALA A 35 -24.34 -0.69 9.74
N ARG A 36 -25.33 -1.36 9.14
CA ARG A 36 -25.22 -2.04 7.84
C ARG A 36 -24.87 -1.13 6.65
N TRP A 37 -25.46 0.06 6.54
CA TRP A 37 -25.20 0.94 5.38
C TRP A 37 -23.75 1.45 5.39
N ARG A 38 -23.17 1.63 6.60
CA ARG A 38 -21.78 2.04 6.76
C ARG A 38 -20.82 1.00 6.22
N CYS A 39 -21.07 -0.28 6.49
CA CYS A 39 -20.26 -1.37 5.93
C CYS A 39 -20.31 -1.39 4.39
N TRP A 40 -21.47 -1.11 3.78
CA TRP A 40 -21.57 -0.99 2.33
C TRP A 40 -20.83 0.24 1.79
N ALA A 41 -20.94 1.39 2.46
CA ALA A 41 -20.18 2.59 2.09
C ALA A 41 -18.67 2.34 2.15
N TRP A 42 -18.19 1.68 3.21
CA TRP A 42 -16.79 1.28 3.33
C TRP A 42 -16.37 0.28 2.27
N LEU A 43 -17.20 -0.71 1.95
CA LEU A 43 -16.93 -1.68 0.89
C LEU A 43 -16.74 -0.98 -0.45
N LEU A 44 -17.66 -0.07 -0.82
CA LEU A 44 -17.58 0.68 -2.06
C LEU A 44 -16.34 1.58 -2.11
N LEU A 45 -16.02 2.26 -1.01
CA LEU A 45 -14.82 3.09 -0.92
C LEU A 45 -13.54 2.25 -1.05
N CYS A 46 -13.43 1.15 -0.32
CA CYS A 46 -12.25 0.29 -0.37
C CYS A 46 -12.11 -0.36 -1.76
N LEU A 47 -13.22 -0.73 -2.41
CA LEU A 47 -13.20 -1.24 -3.77
C LEU A 47 -12.71 -0.17 -4.76
N ARG A 48 -13.19 1.08 -4.61
CA ARG A 48 -12.76 2.22 -5.43
C ARG A 48 -11.28 2.56 -5.27
N LEU A 49 -10.76 2.44 -4.04
CA LEU A 49 -9.34 2.68 -3.72
C LEU A 49 -8.44 1.51 -4.15
N ALA A 50 -8.93 0.28 -4.04
CA ALA A 50 -8.20 -0.92 -4.44
C ALA A 50 -8.11 -1.09 -5.97
N ILE A 51 -9.12 -0.59 -6.69
CA ILE A 51 -9.23 -0.74 -8.13
C ILE A 51 -9.02 0.63 -8.79
N PRO A 52 -7.83 0.93 -9.34
CA PRO A 52 -7.61 2.11 -10.18
C PRO A 52 -8.21 1.89 -11.58
N LEU A 53 -9.46 1.42 -11.68
CA LEU A 53 -10.18 1.31 -12.95
C LEU A 53 -10.84 2.66 -13.26
N PRO A 54 -10.58 3.26 -14.43
CA PRO A 54 -11.35 4.40 -14.91
C PRO A 54 -12.74 3.89 -15.34
N LEU A 55 -13.65 3.70 -14.39
CA LEU A 55 -15.05 3.35 -14.67
C LEU A 55 -15.85 4.53 -15.23
N LEU A 56 -15.27 5.73 -15.24
CA LEU A 56 -15.75 6.87 -15.99
C LEU A 56 -14.97 6.95 -17.31
N PRO A 57 -15.63 6.99 -18.48
CA PRO A 57 -14.94 7.22 -19.74
C PRO A 57 -14.14 8.51 -19.60
N GLN A 58 -12.84 8.43 -19.89
CA GLN A 58 -11.90 9.55 -19.90
C GLN A 58 -12.19 10.54 -21.05
N GLY A 59 -13.46 10.74 -21.41
CA GLY A 59 -13.89 11.64 -22.48
C GLY A 59 -14.16 13.08 -22.03
N ALA A 60 -14.01 13.41 -20.74
CA ALA A 60 -14.36 14.73 -20.20
C ALA A 60 -13.19 15.48 -19.52
N GLN A 61 -11.96 14.96 -19.56
CA GLN A 61 -10.77 15.64 -19.03
C GLN A 61 -9.75 16.03 -20.11
N GLU A 62 -10.21 16.39 -21.31
CA GLU A 62 -9.54 17.40 -22.13
C GLU A 62 -9.99 18.83 -21.76
N ALA A 63 -10.38 19.06 -20.50
CA ALA A 63 -10.49 20.42 -19.98
C ALA A 63 -9.08 20.95 -19.71
N LYS A 64 -8.44 21.40 -20.80
CA LYS A 64 -7.17 22.10 -20.86
C LYS A 64 -7.09 23.14 -19.74
N ALA A 65 -6.24 22.90 -18.74
CA ALA A 65 -6.01 23.86 -17.66
C ALA A 65 -5.49 25.19 -18.26
N PRO A 66 -5.98 26.37 -17.85
CA PRO A 66 -5.61 27.65 -18.45
C PRO A 66 -4.14 28.05 -18.27
N ILE A 67 -3.39 27.36 -17.41
CA ILE A 67 -2.01 27.73 -17.08
C ILE A 67 -1.11 26.53 -17.36
N GLN A 68 -0.45 26.57 -18.51
CA GLN A 68 0.64 25.66 -18.89
C GLN A 68 1.93 26.20 -18.26
N LEU A 69 2.33 25.65 -17.11
CA LEU A 69 3.68 25.86 -16.59
C LEU A 69 4.64 25.00 -17.41
N THR A 70 5.36 25.63 -18.34
CA THR A 70 6.47 24.99 -19.06
C THR A 70 7.56 24.68 -18.05
N VAL A 71 7.59 23.46 -17.54
CA VAL A 71 8.73 22.97 -16.75
C VAL A 71 9.90 22.79 -17.72
N PRO A 72 10.98 23.58 -17.59
CA PRO A 72 12.16 23.40 -18.43
C PRO A 72 12.68 21.98 -18.20
N SER A 73 12.69 21.19 -19.26
CA SER A 73 13.18 19.81 -19.24
C SER A 73 14.67 19.81 -19.54
N ASP A 74 15.43 20.69 -18.89
CA ASP A 74 16.88 20.70 -19.01
C ASP A 74 17.43 19.62 -18.08
N PRO A 75 17.99 18.53 -18.62
CA PRO A 75 18.67 17.55 -17.78
C PRO A 75 19.84 18.26 -17.11
N ILE A 76 19.90 18.23 -15.78
CA ILE A 76 21.08 18.64 -15.02
C ILE A 76 22.16 17.60 -15.30
N ILE A 77 23.03 17.86 -16.28
CA ILE A 77 24.18 17.01 -16.60
C ILE A 77 25.26 17.28 -15.56
N PHE A 78 25.43 16.36 -14.61
CA PHE A 78 26.63 16.32 -13.79
C PHE A 78 27.82 15.87 -14.66
N GLN A 79 28.55 16.83 -15.22
CA GLN A 79 29.87 16.54 -15.80
C GLN A 79 30.87 16.32 -14.65
N GLY A 80 31.13 15.05 -14.34
CA GLY A 80 32.31 14.68 -13.56
C GLY A 80 33.55 15.10 -14.35
N ARG A 81 34.23 16.15 -13.89
CA ARG A 81 35.51 16.59 -14.47
C ARG A 81 36.50 15.43 -14.35
N PRO A 82 37.05 14.87 -15.45
CA PRO A 82 38.08 13.86 -15.34
C PRO A 82 39.29 14.46 -14.62
N ALA A 83 39.85 13.70 -13.67
CA ALA A 83 41.05 14.08 -12.95
C ALA A 83 42.15 14.41 -13.97
N ARG A 84 42.66 15.64 -13.94
CA ARG A 84 43.77 16.08 -14.78
C ARG A 84 44.99 15.23 -14.41
N PRO A 85 45.69 14.58 -15.36
CA PRO A 85 46.97 13.96 -15.04
C PRO A 85 47.94 15.08 -14.67
N ASN A 86 48.57 15.00 -13.50
CA ASN A 86 49.67 15.89 -13.11
C ASN A 86 50.79 15.77 -14.17
N PRO A 87 51.20 16.85 -14.86
CA PRO A 87 52.46 16.85 -15.56
C PRO A 87 53.54 17.28 -14.56
N GLY A 88 54.52 16.41 -14.32
CA GLY A 88 55.78 16.83 -13.71
C GLY A 88 56.30 15.89 -12.64
N VAL A 89 57.03 14.86 -13.05
CA VAL A 89 58.39 14.60 -12.54
C VAL A 89 59.17 13.92 -13.66
N SER A 90 59.98 14.68 -14.39
CA SER A 90 61.19 14.15 -15.03
C SER A 90 62.21 15.26 -15.16
N SER A 91 63.36 14.98 -14.54
CA SER A 91 64.59 15.74 -14.40
C SER A 91 65.36 15.91 -15.71
N SER A 92 65.85 17.12 -15.99
CA SER A 92 67.14 17.47 -16.67
C SER A 92 67.04 18.95 -17.07
N SER A 93 67.70 19.87 -16.36
CA SER A 93 69.10 20.30 -16.51
C SER A 93 69.41 21.05 -17.82
N SER A 94 69.73 22.34 -17.64
CA SER A 94 70.74 23.12 -18.38
C SER A 94 70.29 24.00 -19.55
N GLY A 95 70.46 25.32 -19.34
CA GLY A 95 70.83 26.34 -20.33
C GLY A 95 69.72 26.76 -21.30
N ASP A 96 69.55 28.02 -21.68
CA ASP A 96 70.34 29.21 -21.41
C ASP A 96 69.47 30.44 -21.71
N LEU A 97 69.86 31.55 -21.11
CA LEU A 97 69.31 32.89 -21.22
C LEU A 97 69.34 33.39 -22.69
N SER A 98 68.32 34.10 -23.16
CA SER A 98 68.44 35.33 -24.00
C SER A 98 67.08 35.88 -24.47
N VAL A 99 66.75 37.06 -23.95
CA VAL A 99 65.85 38.11 -24.47
C VAL A 99 66.81 39.31 -24.62
N PRO A 100 66.78 40.22 -25.63
CA PRO A 100 65.58 41.00 -25.95
C PRO A 100 65.40 41.59 -27.38
N ALA A 101 64.17 42.07 -27.61
CA ALA A 101 63.75 43.37 -28.19
C ALA A 101 64.14 43.85 -29.62
N GLY A 102 63.15 44.50 -30.25
CA GLY A 102 63.31 45.59 -31.24
C GLY A 102 62.84 45.21 -32.64
N SER A 103 61.60 45.52 -33.07
CA SER A 103 61.10 46.82 -33.56
C SER A 103 61.31 47.06 -35.05
N ASN A 104 60.23 47.57 -35.68
CA ASN A 104 60.07 48.23 -36.99
C ASN A 104 59.60 47.33 -38.16
N GLN A 105 58.34 47.50 -38.60
CA GLN A 105 57.87 48.42 -39.68
C GLN A 105 58.26 47.91 -41.07
N THR A 106 57.56 48.08 -42.19
CA THR A 106 56.19 48.39 -42.67
C THR A 106 56.24 47.93 -44.17
N GLU A 107 55.15 48.07 -44.93
CA GLU A 107 55.08 48.04 -46.41
C GLU A 107 54.80 46.66 -47.06
N GLN A 108 53.54 46.39 -47.41
CA GLN A 108 52.86 46.67 -48.69
C GLN A 108 53.26 45.71 -49.84
N SER A 109 52.29 44.84 -50.17
CA SER A 109 52.12 44.06 -51.41
C SER A 109 52.00 44.96 -52.66
N PRO A 110 51.80 44.46 -53.92
CA PRO A 110 51.63 43.08 -54.38
C PRO A 110 52.38 42.73 -55.68
N SER A 111 52.48 41.44 -56.01
CA SER A 111 52.56 41.00 -57.41
C SER A 111 51.99 39.60 -57.59
N THR A 112 50.90 39.59 -58.33
CA THR A 112 50.12 38.47 -58.85
C THR A 112 50.94 37.63 -59.82
N SER A 113 50.93 36.30 -59.68
CA SER A 113 51.22 35.37 -60.78
C SER A 113 50.16 34.27 -60.87
N VAL A 114 49.72 34.12 -62.10
CA VAL A 114 48.59 33.38 -62.69
C VAL A 114 48.87 31.87 -62.84
N SER A 115 47.85 31.04 -62.53
CA SER A 115 47.39 29.75 -63.17
C SER A 115 48.39 28.61 -63.47
N SER A 116 48.10 27.29 -63.42
CA SER A 116 46.93 26.40 -63.22
C SER A 116 47.48 24.95 -62.97
N PRO A 117 46.78 23.83 -63.26
CA PRO A 117 45.97 23.03 -62.35
C PRO A 117 46.56 21.62 -62.09
N GLY A 118 46.41 21.09 -60.87
CA GLY A 118 46.77 19.71 -60.54
C GLY A 118 45.66 19.03 -59.75
N GLN A 119 45.01 18.05 -60.37
CA GLN A 119 44.14 17.10 -59.71
C GLN A 119 44.94 16.36 -58.63
N ASP A 120 44.38 16.25 -57.43
CA ASP A 120 44.41 14.99 -56.70
C ASP A 120 43.21 14.93 -55.76
N GLN A 121 42.31 14.01 -56.10
CA GLN A 121 41.31 13.49 -55.19
C GLN A 121 42.06 12.76 -54.07
N THR A 122 42.02 13.32 -52.87
CA THR A 122 42.11 12.52 -51.65
C THR A 122 40.85 12.76 -50.83
N THR A 123 39.93 11.82 -51.01
CA THR A 123 38.85 11.46 -50.10
C THR A 123 39.32 11.54 -48.65
N SER A 124 39.05 12.67 -48.00
CA SER A 124 39.04 12.78 -46.55
C SER A 124 37.62 12.44 -46.12
N SER A 125 37.34 11.14 -46.06
CA SER A 125 36.17 10.63 -45.35
C SER A 125 36.33 10.99 -43.87
N ASP A 126 35.74 12.11 -43.47
CA ASP A 126 35.40 12.43 -42.09
C ASP A 126 34.49 11.31 -41.57
N THR A 127 35.10 10.21 -41.14
CA THR A 127 34.46 9.27 -40.23
C THR A 127 34.60 9.91 -38.87
N SER A 128 33.67 10.80 -38.55
CA SER A 128 33.39 11.16 -37.16
C SER A 128 32.99 9.86 -36.45
N ALA A 129 33.98 9.19 -35.86
CA ALA A 129 33.77 8.06 -34.97
C ALA A 129 32.95 8.58 -33.80
N GLN A 130 31.63 8.42 -33.90
CA GLN A 130 30.70 8.67 -32.83
C GLN A 130 31.17 7.79 -31.67
N PRO A 131 31.55 8.35 -30.51
CA PRO A 131 31.97 7.54 -29.38
C PRO A 131 30.83 6.56 -29.06
N PRO A 132 31.13 5.31 -28.67
CA PRO A 132 30.08 4.37 -28.29
C PRO A 132 29.22 5.08 -27.25
N ALA A 133 27.95 5.28 -27.57
CA ALA A 133 27.00 5.87 -26.64
C ALA A 133 27.02 4.95 -25.42
N ALA A 134 27.76 5.35 -24.39
CA ALA A 134 27.74 4.68 -23.12
C ALA A 134 26.27 4.74 -22.68
N SER A 135 25.62 3.58 -22.64
CA SER A 135 24.24 3.43 -22.18
C SER A 135 24.18 3.83 -20.71
N GLY A 136 24.15 5.13 -20.46
CA GLY A 136 23.97 5.70 -19.15
C GLY A 136 22.58 5.35 -18.68
N PHE A 137 22.49 4.69 -17.53
CA PHE A 137 21.20 4.44 -16.89
C PHE A 137 20.62 5.79 -16.45
N SER A 138 19.70 6.36 -17.23
CA SER A 138 18.97 7.57 -16.85
C SER A 138 17.75 7.16 -16.01
N LEU A 139 17.88 7.18 -14.69
CA LEU A 139 16.75 7.00 -13.79
C LEU A 139 15.92 8.29 -13.77
N SER A 140 14.69 8.23 -14.30
CA SER A 140 13.72 9.31 -14.17
C SER A 140 13.21 9.39 -12.73
N LEU A 141 12.99 10.59 -12.19
CA LEU A 141 12.36 10.80 -10.87
C LEU A 141 11.04 10.02 -10.74
N SER A 142 10.26 9.94 -11.83
CA SER A 142 9.02 9.16 -11.90
C SER A 142 9.24 7.66 -11.62
N GLN A 143 10.34 7.09 -12.12
CA GLN A 143 10.71 5.69 -11.89
C GLN A 143 11.13 5.47 -10.44
N VAL A 144 11.91 6.39 -9.86
CA VAL A 144 12.32 6.33 -8.45
C VAL A 144 11.10 6.39 -7.53
N VAL A 145 10.18 7.35 -7.75
CA VAL A 145 8.95 7.49 -6.95
C VAL A 145 8.06 6.25 -7.09
N THR A 146 7.91 5.71 -8.31
CA THR A 146 7.13 4.48 -8.55
C THR A 146 7.76 3.28 -7.85
N ALA A 147 9.09 3.15 -7.89
CA ALA A 147 9.82 2.08 -7.23
C ALA A 147 9.68 2.16 -5.70
N VAL A 148 9.81 3.36 -5.12
CA VAL A 148 9.58 3.58 -3.68
C VAL A 148 8.14 3.28 -3.28
N TRP A 149 7.16 3.72 -4.07
CA TRP A 149 5.75 3.42 -3.83
C TRP A 149 5.49 1.91 -3.85
N LEU A 150 5.98 1.21 -4.88
CA LEU A 150 5.81 -0.24 -5.03
C LEU A 150 6.51 -1.00 -3.90
N ALA A 151 7.70 -0.56 -3.49
CA ALA A 151 8.44 -1.15 -2.37
C ALA A 151 7.67 -1.01 -1.05
N GLY A 152 7.07 0.15 -0.77
CA GLY A 152 6.25 0.34 0.44
C GLY A 152 4.95 -0.48 0.42
N ALA A 153 4.25 -0.52 -0.72
CA ALA A 153 3.07 -1.36 -0.90
C ALA A 153 3.43 -2.86 -0.75
N ALA A 154 4.54 -3.30 -1.35
CA ALA A 154 5.03 -4.66 -1.22
C ALA A 154 5.41 -4.98 0.23
N ALA A 155 6.13 -4.09 0.91
CA ALA A 155 6.54 -4.31 2.31
C ALA A 155 5.33 -4.47 3.25
N THR A 156 4.32 -3.62 3.10
CA THR A 156 3.08 -3.70 3.91
C THR A 156 2.30 -4.98 3.62
N LEU A 157 2.16 -5.37 2.35
CA LEU A 157 1.51 -6.62 1.97
C LEU A 157 2.29 -7.86 2.41
N ILE A 158 3.62 -7.87 2.25
CA ILE A 158 4.49 -8.96 2.70
C ILE A 158 4.40 -9.10 4.22
N TRP A 159 4.46 -7.99 4.97
CA TRP A 159 4.32 -8.03 6.42
C TRP A 159 2.96 -8.59 6.86
N ALA A 160 1.86 -8.14 6.23
CA ALA A 160 0.53 -8.67 6.50
C ALA A 160 0.40 -10.15 6.09
N PHE A 161 0.98 -10.55 4.97
CA PHE A 161 0.96 -11.92 4.49
C PHE A 161 1.77 -12.86 5.39
N VAL A 162 2.98 -12.46 5.78
CA VAL A 162 3.85 -13.22 6.69
C VAL A 162 3.21 -13.33 8.07
N SER A 163 2.63 -12.26 8.61
CA SER A 163 1.92 -12.32 9.90
C SER A 163 0.72 -13.27 9.83
N HIS A 164 -0.07 -13.21 8.75
CA HIS A 164 -1.16 -14.15 8.52
C HIS A 164 -0.67 -15.59 8.37
N LEU A 165 0.41 -15.84 7.62
CA LEU A 165 0.97 -17.17 7.41
C LEU A 165 1.52 -17.74 8.72
N ARG A 166 2.24 -16.94 9.52
CA ARG A 166 2.71 -17.35 10.85
C ARG A 166 1.55 -17.74 11.75
N PHE A 167 0.47 -16.96 11.72
CA PHE A 167 -0.75 -17.27 12.46
C PHE A 167 -1.37 -18.59 11.98
N LEU A 168 -1.48 -18.82 10.66
CA LEU A 168 -1.98 -20.09 10.13
C LEU A 168 -1.09 -21.29 10.47
N LEU A 169 0.23 -21.12 10.49
CA LEU A 169 1.18 -22.17 10.89
C LEU A 169 1.04 -22.48 12.39
N TYR A 170 0.86 -21.46 13.23
CA TYR A 170 0.54 -21.62 14.64
C TYR A 170 -0.75 -22.42 14.82
N LEU A 171 -1.83 -22.05 14.12
CA LEU A 171 -3.09 -22.79 14.16
C LEU A 171 -2.94 -24.23 13.68
N ARG A 172 -2.21 -24.47 12.59
CA ARG A 172 -1.98 -25.85 12.10
C ARG A 172 -1.26 -26.71 13.12
N ARG A 173 -0.41 -26.12 13.95
CA ARG A 173 0.37 -26.83 14.98
C ARG A 173 -0.45 -27.09 16.25
N TRP A 174 -1.31 -26.16 16.65
CA TRP A 174 -1.95 -26.15 17.97
C TRP A 174 -3.48 -26.26 17.95
N ALA A 175 -4.09 -26.31 16.76
CA ALA A 175 -5.54 -26.49 16.63
C ALA A 175 -5.91 -27.96 16.38
N SER A 176 -6.92 -28.43 17.11
CA SER A 176 -7.50 -29.77 17.00
C SER A 176 -9.01 -29.66 16.74
N PRO A 177 -9.65 -30.68 16.11
CA PRO A 177 -11.09 -30.68 15.94
C PRO A 177 -11.80 -30.74 17.30
N VAL A 178 -12.92 -30.02 17.43
CA VAL A 178 -13.74 -30.07 18.66
C VAL A 178 -14.45 -31.42 18.73
N THR A 179 -14.24 -32.16 19.81
CA THR A 179 -14.83 -33.50 20.04
C THR A 179 -16.04 -33.48 20.96
N ASN A 180 -16.24 -32.41 21.75
CA ASN A 180 -17.36 -32.31 22.69
C ASN A 180 -18.70 -32.24 21.93
N PRO A 181 -19.60 -33.22 22.09
CA PRO A 181 -20.87 -33.26 21.36
C PRO A 181 -21.79 -32.09 21.68
N ALA A 182 -21.82 -31.61 22.93
CA ALA A 182 -22.67 -30.48 23.34
C ALA A 182 -22.26 -29.19 22.61
N THR A 183 -20.94 -28.94 22.50
CA THR A 183 -20.39 -27.79 21.78
C THR A 183 -20.71 -27.85 20.28
N VAL A 184 -20.62 -29.04 19.68
CA VAL A 184 -20.97 -29.26 18.27
C VAL A 184 -22.47 -29.07 18.02
N GLN A 185 -23.32 -29.53 18.93
CA GLN A 185 -24.78 -29.31 18.88
C GLN A 185 -25.10 -27.82 18.94
N LEU A 186 -24.56 -27.10 19.92
CA LEU A 186 -24.74 -25.66 20.06
C LEU A 186 -24.29 -24.90 18.80
N PHE A 187 -23.12 -25.23 18.25
CA PHE A 187 -22.63 -24.65 17.00
C PHE A 187 -23.61 -24.89 15.84
N ASN A 188 -24.18 -26.09 15.75
CA ASN A 188 -25.12 -26.44 14.70
C ASN A 188 -26.47 -25.73 14.86
N GLU A 189 -26.97 -25.60 16.09
CA GLU A 189 -28.18 -24.85 16.43
C GLU A 189 -28.05 -23.38 16.07
N LEU A 190 -26.94 -22.73 16.46
CA LEU A 190 -26.66 -21.34 16.11
C LEU A 190 -26.51 -21.16 14.59
N GLY A 191 -25.87 -22.12 13.91
CA GLY A 191 -25.78 -22.11 12.45
C GLY A 191 -27.14 -22.23 11.76
N ASN A 192 -28.07 -23.01 12.32
CA ASN A 192 -29.46 -23.10 11.85
C ASN A 192 -30.22 -21.79 12.11
N GLN A 193 -30.11 -21.24 13.33
CA GLN A 193 -30.75 -19.98 13.73
C GLN A 193 -30.31 -18.81 12.84
N LEU A 194 -29.04 -18.80 12.42
CA LEU A 194 -28.48 -17.80 11.52
C LEU A 194 -28.73 -18.09 10.02
N HIS A 195 -29.40 -19.19 9.69
CA HIS A 195 -29.66 -19.65 8.32
C HIS A 195 -28.39 -19.70 7.46
N LEU A 196 -27.33 -20.33 7.97
CA LEU A 196 -26.05 -20.44 7.26
C LEU A 196 -26.08 -21.59 6.23
N ASP A 197 -25.95 -21.26 4.94
CA ASP A 197 -25.84 -22.25 3.85
C ASP A 197 -24.58 -23.11 3.94
N ARG A 198 -23.48 -22.50 4.43
CA ARG A 198 -22.22 -23.17 4.71
C ARG A 198 -21.73 -22.76 6.08
N ARG A 199 -21.08 -23.66 6.79
CA ARG A 199 -20.53 -23.39 8.13
C ARG A 199 -19.01 -23.34 8.09
N PRO A 200 -18.37 -22.47 8.88
CA PRO A 200 -16.92 -22.52 9.05
C PRO A 200 -16.51 -23.84 9.73
N ARG A 201 -15.26 -24.24 9.58
CA ARG A 201 -14.75 -25.42 10.31
C ARG A 201 -14.67 -25.09 11.79
N LEU A 202 -15.12 -26.00 12.65
CA LEU A 202 -15.03 -25.84 14.11
C LEU A 202 -13.76 -26.52 14.63
N MET A 203 -12.87 -25.75 15.25
CA MET A 203 -11.62 -26.24 15.83
C MET A 203 -11.41 -25.62 17.21
N THR A 204 -10.72 -26.31 18.11
CA THR A 204 -10.20 -25.74 19.36
C THR A 204 -8.71 -25.48 19.19
N CYS A 205 -8.16 -24.42 19.82
CA CYS A 205 -6.74 -24.13 19.75
C CYS A 205 -6.19 -23.75 21.13
N GLN A 206 -5.07 -24.36 21.50
CA GLN A 206 -4.34 -24.00 22.71
C GLN A 206 -3.80 -22.57 22.59
N GLY A 207 -3.86 -21.80 23.68
CA GLY A 207 -3.38 -20.42 23.73
C GLY A 207 -4.39 -19.34 23.33
N LEU A 208 -5.56 -19.71 22.79
CA LEU A 208 -6.69 -18.78 22.65
C LEU A 208 -7.44 -18.66 23.98
N ARG A 209 -7.79 -17.43 24.35
CA ARG A 209 -8.64 -17.14 25.53
C ARG A 209 -10.10 -16.86 25.14
N VAL A 210 -10.31 -16.40 23.92
CA VAL A 210 -11.61 -15.99 23.39
C VAL A 210 -11.83 -16.70 22.03
N PRO A 211 -13.07 -17.09 21.70
CA PRO A 211 -13.40 -17.57 20.36
C PRO A 211 -12.99 -16.58 19.28
N MET A 212 -12.56 -17.07 18.13
CA MET A 212 -12.15 -16.20 17.02
C MET A 212 -12.39 -16.86 15.67
N LEU A 213 -12.94 -16.09 14.73
CA LEU A 213 -13.05 -16.48 13.34
C LEU A 213 -11.78 -16.14 12.55
N ALA A 214 -11.22 -17.12 11.86
CA ALA A 214 -9.99 -16.97 11.08
C ALA A 214 -10.10 -17.52 9.67
N GLY A 215 -9.38 -16.92 8.72
CA GLY A 215 -9.21 -17.42 7.36
C GLY A 215 -10.18 -16.81 6.34
N LEU A 216 -9.64 -16.37 5.20
CA LEU A 216 -10.41 -15.70 4.15
C LEU A 216 -11.14 -16.68 3.21
N ILE A 217 -10.42 -17.67 2.66
CA ILE A 217 -10.97 -18.62 1.68
C ILE A 217 -11.67 -19.81 2.36
N ARG A 218 -11.07 -20.31 3.45
CA ARG A 218 -11.59 -21.43 4.24
C ARG A 218 -11.70 -20.99 5.69
N PRO A 219 -12.81 -20.33 6.06
CA PRO A 219 -12.98 -19.80 7.40
C PRO A 219 -13.10 -20.93 8.43
N VAL A 220 -12.47 -20.71 9.57
CA VAL A 220 -12.38 -21.62 10.72
C VAL A 220 -12.82 -20.84 11.95
N LEU A 221 -13.80 -21.35 12.67
CA LEU A 221 -14.16 -20.88 14.00
C LEU A 221 -13.27 -21.61 15.01
N LEU A 222 -12.43 -20.84 15.70
CA LEU A 222 -11.51 -21.34 16.70
C LEU A 222 -12.10 -21.08 18.08
N LEU A 223 -12.14 -22.10 18.91
CA LEU A 223 -12.53 -21.99 20.31
C LEU A 223 -11.30 -22.06 21.22
N PRO A 224 -11.36 -21.38 22.38
CA PRO A 224 -10.39 -21.61 23.44
C PRO A 224 -10.55 -23.04 24.01
N GLU A 225 -9.47 -23.61 24.50
CA GLU A 225 -9.48 -24.92 25.17
C GLU A 225 -10.31 -24.87 26.46
N TYR A 226 -10.23 -23.75 27.19
CA TYR A 226 -11.13 -23.47 28.31
C TYR A 226 -12.46 -22.95 27.78
N VAL A 227 -13.46 -23.81 27.80
CA VAL A 227 -14.82 -23.47 27.38
C VAL A 227 -15.46 -22.61 28.49
N PRO A 228 -15.85 -21.35 28.22
CA PRO A 228 -16.56 -20.52 29.18
C PRO A 228 -17.93 -21.14 29.52
N SER A 229 -18.67 -20.54 30.48
CA SER A 229 -20.02 -20.99 30.81
C SER A 229 -20.88 -21.15 29.55
N ASP A 230 -21.82 -22.09 29.57
CA ASP A 230 -22.60 -22.48 28.38
C ASP A 230 -23.28 -21.27 27.69
N SER A 231 -23.79 -20.33 28.51
CA SER A 231 -24.34 -19.05 28.04
C SER A 231 -23.31 -18.12 27.39
N ALA A 232 -22.13 -17.96 27.98
CA ALA A 232 -21.06 -17.11 27.47
C ALA A 232 -20.46 -17.68 26.17
N LEU A 233 -20.33 -19.01 26.09
CA LEU A 233 -19.94 -19.69 24.87
C LEU A 233 -20.95 -19.45 23.76
N ARG A 234 -22.25 -19.60 24.05
CA ARG A 234 -23.32 -19.36 23.06
C ARG A 234 -23.28 -17.96 22.49
N TYR A 235 -23.18 -16.93 23.34
CA TYR A 235 -23.13 -15.53 22.89
C TYR A 235 -21.86 -15.24 22.07
N SER A 236 -20.71 -15.75 22.50
CA SER A 236 -19.45 -15.58 21.79
C SER A 236 -19.46 -16.28 20.43
N MET A 237 -19.96 -17.52 20.36
CA MET A 237 -20.11 -18.23 19.09
C MET A 237 -21.10 -17.54 18.15
N LEU A 238 -22.23 -17.04 18.69
CA LEU A 238 -23.21 -16.30 17.90
C LEU A 238 -22.59 -15.05 17.28
N HIS A 239 -21.76 -14.33 18.02
CA HIS A 239 -21.03 -13.15 17.54
C HIS A 239 -20.08 -13.52 16.38
N GLU A 240 -19.22 -14.52 16.58
CA GLU A 240 -18.27 -14.97 15.55
C GLU A 240 -18.97 -15.55 14.30
N LEU A 241 -20.05 -16.31 14.47
CA LEU A 241 -20.86 -16.81 13.36
C LEU A 241 -21.59 -15.67 12.63
N THR A 242 -21.93 -14.60 13.34
CA THR A 242 -22.51 -13.39 12.72
C THR A 242 -21.49 -12.69 11.83
N HIS A 243 -20.22 -12.58 12.26
CA HIS A 243 -19.12 -12.11 11.40
C HIS A 243 -18.96 -12.98 10.14
N PHE A 244 -19.00 -14.30 10.33
CA PHE A 244 -18.91 -15.25 9.21
C PHE A 244 -20.05 -15.04 8.21
N ARG A 245 -21.30 -14.95 8.68
CA ARG A 245 -22.49 -14.72 7.85
C ARG A 245 -22.39 -13.44 7.03
N ARG A 246 -21.85 -12.38 7.65
CA ARG A 246 -21.69 -11.06 7.04
C ARG A 246 -20.45 -10.94 6.15
N LYS A 247 -19.56 -11.94 6.14
CA LYS A 247 -18.30 -11.96 5.39
C LYS A 247 -17.36 -10.82 5.76
N ASP A 248 -17.35 -10.44 7.04
CA ASP A 248 -16.62 -9.27 7.54
C ASP A 248 -15.10 -9.36 7.29
N ILE A 249 -14.53 -10.57 7.28
CA ILE A 249 -13.12 -10.82 6.92
C ILE A 249 -12.79 -10.28 5.52
N GLY A 250 -13.72 -10.38 4.56
CA GLY A 250 -13.52 -9.89 3.19
C GLY A 250 -13.40 -8.36 3.16
N LEU A 251 -14.28 -7.65 3.87
CA LEU A 251 -14.22 -6.19 3.99
C LEU A 251 -12.93 -5.74 4.69
N LYS A 252 -12.56 -6.39 5.80
CA LYS A 252 -11.31 -6.10 6.52
C LYS A 252 -10.08 -6.32 5.62
N THR A 253 -10.08 -7.39 4.81
CA THR A 253 -9.00 -7.68 3.84
C THR A 253 -8.93 -6.62 2.73
N LEU A 254 -10.08 -6.19 2.20
CA LEU A 254 -10.12 -5.15 1.17
C LEU A 254 -9.65 -3.79 1.72
N ALA A 255 -10.02 -3.45 2.95
CA ALA A 255 -9.54 -2.25 3.64
C ALA A 255 -8.02 -2.29 3.88
N LEU A 256 -7.48 -3.46 4.24
CA LEU A 256 -6.04 -3.68 4.35
C LEU A 256 -5.33 -3.49 3.00
N LEU A 257 -5.89 -4.03 1.91
CA LEU A 257 -5.34 -3.85 0.57
C LEU A 257 -5.33 -2.38 0.14
N ALA A 258 -6.45 -1.67 0.34
CA ALA A 258 -6.54 -0.24 0.08
C ALA A 258 -5.51 0.55 0.91
N ASN A 259 -5.36 0.22 2.20
CA ASN A 259 -4.34 0.83 3.06
C ASN A 259 -2.91 0.55 2.59
N ALA A 260 -2.62 -0.66 2.09
CA ALA A 260 -1.30 -0.99 1.55
C ALA A 260 -0.96 -0.18 0.29
N LEU A 261 -1.93 0.02 -0.61
CA LEU A 261 -1.73 0.84 -1.82
C LEU A 261 -1.54 2.32 -1.50
N HIS A 262 -2.15 2.79 -0.41
CA HIS A 262 -2.10 4.17 0.05
C HIS A 262 -1.33 4.30 1.38
N TRP A 263 -0.30 3.46 1.60
CA TRP A 263 0.39 3.33 2.88
C TRP A 263 0.98 4.64 3.41
N PHE A 264 1.33 5.56 2.51
CA PHE A 264 1.87 6.88 2.82
C PHE A 264 0.81 7.85 3.37
N ASN A 265 -0.48 7.54 3.24
CA ASN A 265 -1.57 8.40 3.69
C ASN A 265 -2.06 7.99 5.10
N PRO A 266 -1.86 8.83 6.14
CA PRO A 266 -2.30 8.54 7.50
C PRO A 266 -3.82 8.36 7.63
N LEU A 267 -4.62 8.96 6.74
CA LEU A 267 -6.08 8.82 6.76
C LEU A 267 -6.54 7.43 6.33
N MET A 268 -5.72 6.67 5.60
CA MET A 268 -6.05 5.30 5.23
C MET A 268 -5.85 4.35 6.43
N TRP A 269 -4.84 4.63 7.24
CA TRP A 269 -4.67 3.97 8.55
C TRP A 269 -5.82 4.31 9.49
N TYR A 270 -6.34 5.53 9.44
CA TYR A 270 -7.53 5.90 10.21
C TYR A 270 -8.79 5.21 9.67
N MET A 271 -8.95 5.13 8.35
CA MET A 271 -10.06 4.43 7.69
C MET A 271 -10.12 2.97 8.12
N THR A 272 -9.00 2.23 8.13
CA THR A 272 -9.01 0.82 8.56
C THR A 272 -9.55 0.65 9.98
N ARG A 273 -9.24 1.58 10.90
CA ARG A 273 -9.80 1.59 12.27
C ARG A 273 -11.30 1.91 12.29
N LEU A 274 -11.77 2.79 11.41
CA LEU A 274 -13.20 3.09 11.27
C LEU A 274 -13.97 1.91 10.69
N VAL A 275 -13.41 1.24 9.69
CA VAL A 275 -13.98 0.01 9.10
C VAL A 275 -14.12 -1.06 10.17
N GLU A 276 -13.08 -1.30 10.98
CA GLU A 276 -13.11 -2.24 12.09
C GLU A 276 -14.27 -1.90 13.04
N ARG A 277 -14.27 -0.68 13.58
CA ARG A 277 -15.29 -0.20 14.51
C ARG A 277 -16.71 -0.35 13.97
N ASP A 278 -16.95 0.07 12.74
CA ASP A 278 -18.30 0.01 12.15
C ASP A 278 -18.73 -1.43 11.85
N THR A 279 -17.76 -2.29 11.51
CA THR A 279 -18.00 -3.72 11.29
C THR A 279 -18.41 -4.43 12.58
N GLU A 280 -17.72 -4.13 13.70
CA GLU A 280 -18.08 -4.63 15.04
C GLU A 280 -19.48 -4.16 15.45
N LEU A 281 -19.78 -2.87 15.34
CA LEU A 281 -21.11 -2.32 15.65
C LEU A 281 -22.23 -2.98 14.82
N ALA A 282 -21.95 -3.26 13.55
CA ALA A 282 -22.90 -3.94 12.67
C ALA A 282 -23.02 -5.44 12.97
N CYS A 283 -21.99 -6.05 13.56
CA CYS A 283 -22.05 -7.42 14.03
C CYS A 283 -22.95 -7.51 15.25
N ASP A 284 -22.71 -6.64 16.25
CA ASP A 284 -23.52 -6.54 17.46
C ASP A 284 -24.99 -6.27 17.15
N GLU A 285 -25.28 -5.30 16.28
CA GLU A 285 -26.66 -5.02 15.87
C GLU A 285 -27.31 -6.24 15.20
N ALA A 286 -26.56 -6.98 14.38
CA ALA A 286 -27.07 -8.17 13.71
C ALA A 286 -27.29 -9.34 14.67
N ALA A 287 -26.43 -9.51 15.68
CA ALA A 287 -26.57 -10.53 16.72
C ALA A 287 -27.76 -10.20 17.65
N LEU A 288 -27.91 -8.95 18.08
CA LEU A 288 -29.03 -8.51 18.92
C LEU A 288 -30.39 -8.69 18.24
N ARG A 289 -30.47 -8.59 16.91
CA ARG A 289 -31.69 -8.88 16.14
C ARG A 289 -32.09 -10.36 16.15
N THR A 290 -31.15 -11.26 16.40
CA THR A 290 -31.40 -12.72 16.48
C THR A 290 -31.72 -13.17 17.90
N LEU A 291 -31.37 -12.35 18.90
CA LEU A 291 -31.59 -12.64 20.31
C LEU A 291 -32.88 -11.99 20.83
N PRO A 292 -33.59 -12.66 21.75
CA PRO A 292 -34.67 -12.04 22.52
C PRO A 292 -34.16 -10.81 23.30
N ALA A 293 -35.02 -9.79 23.46
CA ALA A 293 -34.66 -8.54 24.13
C ALA A 293 -34.12 -8.72 25.57
N GLN A 294 -34.57 -9.78 26.26
CA GLN A 294 -34.13 -10.10 27.62
C GLN A 294 -32.66 -10.55 27.68
N GLU A 295 -32.13 -11.09 26.58
CA GLU A 295 -30.77 -11.62 26.50
C GLU A 295 -29.73 -10.56 26.08
N HIS A 296 -30.18 -9.38 25.62
CA HIS A 296 -29.31 -8.34 25.09
C HIS A 296 -28.24 -7.88 26.08
N ARG A 297 -28.60 -7.78 27.36
CA ARG A 297 -27.66 -7.40 28.44
C ARG A 297 -26.60 -8.47 28.67
N ALA A 298 -27.01 -9.74 28.72
CA ALA A 298 -26.11 -10.86 28.96
C ALA A 298 -25.14 -11.06 27.78
N TYR A 299 -25.63 -10.89 26.56
CA TYR A 299 -24.80 -10.83 25.35
C TYR A 299 -23.75 -9.72 25.47
N GLY A 300 -24.19 -8.48 25.74
CA GLY A 300 -23.28 -7.33 25.82
C GLY A 300 -22.20 -7.49 26.90
N GLN A 301 -22.57 -8.04 28.07
CA GLN A 301 -21.61 -8.36 29.13
C GLN A 301 -20.57 -9.40 28.67
N THR A 302 -21.01 -10.47 28.00
CA THR A 302 -20.11 -11.51 27.49
C THR A 302 -19.06 -10.94 26.53
N ILE A 303 -19.47 -10.07 25.60
CA ILE A 303 -18.55 -9.44 24.64
C ILE A 303 -17.57 -8.48 25.35
N LEU A 304 -18.05 -7.71 26.33
CA LEU A 304 -17.19 -6.82 27.12
C LEU A 304 -16.16 -7.61 27.95
N ASP A 305 -16.57 -8.72 28.55
CA ASP A 305 -15.68 -9.61 29.31
C ASP A 305 -14.63 -10.25 28.40
N ALA A 306 -15.01 -10.68 27.20
CA ALA A 306 -14.09 -11.19 26.18
C ALA A 306 -13.04 -10.12 25.80
N VAL A 307 -13.46 -8.88 25.55
CA VAL A 307 -12.55 -7.76 25.25
C VAL A 307 -11.63 -7.45 26.44
N ALA A 308 -12.14 -7.51 27.67
CA ALA A 308 -11.36 -7.30 28.88
C ALA A 308 -10.27 -8.38 29.04
N GLN A 309 -10.61 -9.65 28.78
CA GLN A 309 -9.64 -10.76 28.81
C GLN A 309 -8.53 -10.61 27.77
N LEU A 310 -8.84 -10.05 26.60
CA LEU A 310 -7.84 -9.72 25.58
C LEU A 310 -6.92 -8.58 26.05
N LYS A 311 -7.48 -7.52 26.65
CA LYS A 311 -6.70 -6.35 27.13
C LYS A 311 -5.85 -6.62 28.38
N GLY A 312 -6.34 -7.46 29.30
CA GLY A 312 -5.64 -7.82 30.53
C GLY A 312 -4.31 -8.58 30.30
N THR A 313 -4.01 -8.94 29.06
CA THR A 313 -2.69 -9.46 28.64
C THR A 313 -1.60 -8.39 28.58
N CYS A 314 -1.94 -7.10 28.54
CA CYS A 314 -0.96 -6.00 28.46
C CYS A 314 -0.41 -5.59 29.84
N SER A 315 -0.92 -6.17 30.94
CA SER A 315 -0.59 -5.78 32.33
C SER A 315 0.06 -6.88 33.17
N THR A 316 0.55 -7.97 32.57
CA THR A 316 1.44 -8.92 33.25
C THR A 316 2.89 -8.65 32.83
N PRO A 317 3.67 -7.87 33.60
CA PRO A 317 5.12 -8.03 33.57
C PRO A 317 5.44 -9.38 34.22
N SER A 318 6.24 -10.19 33.51
CA SER A 318 6.93 -11.35 34.09
C SER A 318 7.89 -10.93 35.20
#